data_AF-A0AAU9MAH6-F1
#
_entry.id   AF-A0AAU9MAH6-F1
#
_cell.length_a   1.000
_cell.length_b   1.000
_cell.length_c   1.000
_cell.angle_alpha   90.00
_cell.angle_beta   90.00
_cell.angle_gamma   90.00
#
_symmetry.space_group_name_H-M   'P 1'
#
loop_
_entity.id
_entity.type
_entity.pdbx_description
1 polymer ?
#
loop_
_entity_poly.entity_id
_entity_poly.type
_entity_poly.pdbx_seq_one_letter_code
_entity_poly.pdbx_strand_id
1 'polypeptide(L)'
;MIELELSLNRGEEKRELPMTTITYMKRAKRSQFCGFDGQWCGGSDDGKIVRKGVLRFLSILPVVLVFLFIPLTLTSVHMIGAFSFYISWLANFKLILFAFEKGPLSTPSITLLRFLAVACFPIDVTQSDKGFSKPNKTSLFTYGTKGLVLAICLHLYHHHKEDVHPMMAWCVFGLIVYLMLELFVALSSTIVGLFLKVELDQQFDEPYLATSLQDFWGRRWNVMVNRILHPSVYEPMRILSIRVVGRLWAPVPAILTTFLVSGIMHELIFFYFTREWPTGEVMLFFALHGVCLVLEVVIKKATRYKWSLPNQLSRPLVLTFVLATSYWLFLPELSRCNMIERAFEDYVAVSELATDVVRTTPVFFK
;
A
#
# COMPACT_ATOMS: atom_id res chain seq x y z
N MET A 1 -59.72 -41.17 -30.39
CA MET A 1 -59.29 -41.83 -31.63
C MET A 1 -58.12 -41.00 -32.16
N ILE A 2 -56.89 -41.32 -31.76
CA ILE A 2 -55.98 -42.30 -32.42
C ILE A 2 -55.38 -41.64 -33.69
N GLU A 3 -54.07 -41.42 -33.83
CA GLU A 3 -52.93 -41.73 -32.93
C GLU A 3 -51.65 -40.87 -33.17
N LEU A 4 -50.57 -41.26 -32.48
CA LEU A 4 -49.13 -40.93 -32.58
C LEU A 4 -48.55 -40.66 -33.99
N GLU A 5 -47.37 -40.03 -34.19
CA GLU A 5 -46.45 -39.27 -33.29
C GLU A 5 -45.81 -38.08 -34.11
N LEU A 6 -44.55 -37.60 -34.07
CA LEU A 6 -43.25 -37.95 -33.42
C LEU A 6 -42.37 -36.68 -33.32
N SER A 7 -41.54 -36.55 -32.26
CA SER A 7 -40.29 -35.72 -32.23
C SER A 7 -40.40 -34.17 -32.32
N LEU A 8 -39.70 -33.34 -31.54
CA LEU A 8 -39.02 -33.47 -30.23
C LEU A 8 -38.79 -32.05 -29.65
N ASN A 9 -38.52 -31.99 -28.34
CA ASN A 9 -38.15 -30.81 -27.54
C ASN A 9 -37.51 -29.61 -28.27
N ARG A 10 -38.06 -28.40 -28.06
CA ARG A 10 -37.37 -27.13 -28.31
C ARG A 10 -37.28 -26.33 -27.00
N GLY A 11 -36.13 -26.41 -26.34
CA GLY A 11 -35.92 -25.84 -25.00
C GLY A 11 -35.75 -24.31 -24.97
N GLU A 12 -35.99 -23.72 -23.80
CA GLU A 12 -35.93 -22.27 -23.59
C GLU A 12 -34.48 -21.72 -23.55
N GLU A 13 -34.25 -20.62 -24.27
CA GLU A 13 -32.95 -19.93 -24.30
C GLU A 13 -32.79 -18.99 -23.08
N LYS A 14 -32.15 -19.48 -22.02
CA LYS A 14 -31.78 -18.65 -20.86
C LYS A 14 -30.59 -17.74 -21.16
N ARG A 15 -30.87 -16.46 -21.41
CA ARG A 15 -29.86 -15.39 -21.45
C ARG A 15 -29.11 -15.29 -20.11
N GLU A 16 -27.80 -15.52 -20.11
CA GLU A 16 -26.95 -15.28 -18.94
C GLU A 16 -26.73 -13.77 -18.73
N LEU A 17 -26.82 -13.33 -17.48
CA LEU A 17 -26.43 -11.98 -17.05
C LEU A 17 -24.92 -11.93 -16.77
N PRO A 18 -24.23 -10.79 -16.97
CA PRO A 18 -22.79 -10.68 -16.79
C PRO A 18 -22.36 -10.96 -15.34
N MET A 19 -21.42 -11.91 -15.18
CA MET A 19 -20.89 -12.29 -13.86
C MET A 19 -20.10 -11.15 -13.19
N THR A 20 -20.46 -10.84 -11.95
CA THR A 20 -19.74 -9.88 -11.10
C THR A 20 -18.34 -10.38 -10.70
N THR A 21 -17.42 -9.45 -10.39
CA THR A 21 -16.03 -9.74 -10.00
C THR A 21 -15.91 -10.73 -8.84
N ILE A 22 -16.80 -10.63 -7.85
CA ILE A 22 -16.89 -11.56 -6.71
C ILE A 22 -17.20 -12.99 -7.19
N THR A 23 -18.02 -13.14 -8.24
CA THR A 23 -18.35 -14.43 -8.84
C THR A 23 -17.13 -15.04 -9.56
N TYR A 24 -16.31 -14.23 -10.23
CA TYR A 24 -15.08 -14.70 -10.86
C TYR A 24 -14.04 -15.17 -9.82
N MET A 25 -13.83 -14.39 -8.75
CA MET A 25 -12.98 -14.81 -7.62
C MET A 25 -13.54 -16.05 -6.89
N LYS A 26 -14.86 -16.14 -6.71
CA LYS A 26 -15.51 -17.36 -6.19
C LYS A 26 -15.31 -18.56 -7.12
N ARG A 27 -15.33 -18.38 -8.45
CA ARG A 27 -15.15 -19.47 -9.43
C ARG A 27 -13.71 -19.99 -9.42
N ALA A 28 -12.73 -19.11 -9.40
CA ALA A 28 -11.31 -19.45 -9.24
C ALA A 28 -11.00 -20.14 -7.88
N LYS A 29 -11.73 -19.78 -6.81
CA LYS A 29 -11.61 -20.45 -5.49
C LYS A 29 -12.39 -21.77 -5.42
N ARG A 30 -13.54 -21.89 -6.10
CA ARG A 30 -14.32 -23.15 -6.17
C ARG A 30 -13.55 -24.27 -6.87
N SER A 31 -12.73 -23.96 -7.87
CA SER A 31 -11.79 -24.92 -8.48
C SER A 31 -10.68 -25.41 -7.54
N GLN A 32 -10.64 -24.98 -6.27
CA GLN A 32 -9.69 -25.44 -5.24
C GLN A 32 -10.37 -25.92 -3.94
N PHE A 33 -11.71 -25.95 -3.88
CA PHE A 33 -12.45 -26.33 -2.67
C PHE A 33 -13.63 -27.22 -3.02
N CYS A 34 -13.52 -28.51 -2.69
CA CYS A 34 -14.60 -29.48 -2.77
C CYS A 34 -14.76 -30.16 -1.39
N GLY A 35 -16.00 -30.38 -0.95
CA GLY A 35 -16.31 -30.86 0.40
C GLY A 35 -16.26 -29.77 1.50
N PHE A 36 -16.83 -30.08 2.66
CA PHE A 36 -16.86 -29.18 3.83
C PHE A 36 -15.64 -29.36 4.75
N ASP A 37 -14.87 -30.44 4.56
CA ASP A 37 -13.95 -31.00 5.56
C ASP A 37 -12.45 -30.67 5.31
N GLY A 38 -12.17 -29.62 4.54
CA GLY A 38 -10.89 -28.88 4.59
C GLY A 38 -9.62 -29.60 4.12
N GLN A 39 -9.70 -30.81 3.57
CA GLN A 39 -8.53 -31.57 3.10
C GLN A 39 -8.15 -31.26 1.65
N TRP A 40 -6.86 -31.04 1.40
CA TRP A 40 -6.29 -30.91 0.05
C TRP A 40 -6.11 -32.30 -0.57
N CYS A 41 -7.09 -32.78 -1.32
CA CYS A 41 -6.96 -34.01 -2.10
C CYS A 41 -5.90 -33.84 -3.21
N GLY A 42 -4.80 -34.58 -3.10
CA GLY A 42 -3.88 -34.84 -4.21
C GLY A 42 -4.49 -35.84 -5.19
N GLY A 43 -5.54 -35.43 -5.89
CA GLY A 43 -6.30 -36.26 -6.82
C GLY A 43 -6.80 -35.44 -8.01
N SER A 44 -6.74 -36.04 -9.21
CA SER A 44 -7.26 -35.48 -10.44
C SER A 44 -8.78 -35.61 -10.52
N ASP A 45 -9.49 -34.50 -10.68
CA ASP A 45 -10.81 -34.43 -11.34
C ASP A 45 -11.13 -32.97 -11.76
N ASP A 46 -12.10 -32.80 -12.66
CA ASP A 46 -12.29 -31.67 -13.61
C ASP A 46 -12.61 -30.25 -13.04
N GLY A 47 -11.83 -29.78 -12.06
CA GLY A 47 -11.73 -28.37 -11.71
C GLY A 47 -10.63 -27.68 -12.53
N LYS A 48 -10.97 -26.78 -13.47
CA LYS A 48 -9.98 -25.99 -14.26
C LYS A 48 -9.22 -24.95 -13.42
N ILE A 49 -8.29 -25.40 -12.58
CA ILE A 49 -7.33 -24.57 -11.86
C ILE A 49 -6.46 -23.83 -12.88
N VAL A 50 -6.48 -22.49 -12.84
CA VAL A 50 -5.65 -21.69 -13.73
C VAL A 50 -4.16 -21.90 -13.40
N ARG A 51 -3.44 -22.50 -14.36
CA ARG A 51 -2.00 -22.78 -14.26
C ARG A 51 -1.22 -21.53 -13.89
N LYS A 52 -0.27 -21.69 -12.95
CA LYS A 52 0.54 -20.62 -12.39
C LYS A 52 1.40 -19.88 -13.42
N GLY A 53 1.81 -18.67 -13.07
CA GLY A 53 2.55 -17.77 -13.94
C GLY A 53 1.61 -17.01 -14.88
N VAL A 54 2.03 -16.88 -16.15
CA VAL A 54 1.42 -15.95 -17.11
C VAL A 54 -0.09 -16.16 -17.30
N LEU A 55 -0.58 -17.40 -17.33
CA LEU A 55 -2.03 -17.67 -17.47
C LEU A 55 -2.84 -17.19 -16.26
N ARG A 56 -2.31 -17.34 -15.03
CA ARG A 56 -2.92 -16.79 -13.81
C ARG A 56 -2.82 -15.26 -13.79
N PHE A 57 -1.73 -14.68 -14.27
CA PHE A 57 -1.57 -13.23 -14.41
C PHE A 57 -2.59 -12.62 -15.39
N LEU A 58 -2.72 -13.17 -16.60
CA LEU A 58 -3.73 -12.72 -17.58
C LEU A 58 -5.15 -12.85 -17.04
N SER A 59 -5.42 -13.86 -16.21
CA SER A 59 -6.73 -14.05 -15.57
C SER A 59 -7.06 -13.04 -14.45
N ILE A 60 -6.05 -12.39 -13.84
CA ILE A 60 -6.27 -11.30 -12.87
C ILE A 60 -6.17 -9.90 -13.49
N LEU A 61 -5.66 -9.78 -14.72
CA LEU A 61 -5.46 -8.48 -15.38
C LEU A 61 -6.72 -7.58 -15.41
N PRO A 62 -7.95 -8.10 -15.64
CA PRO A 62 -9.17 -7.27 -15.54
C PRO A 62 -9.39 -6.68 -14.14
N VAL A 63 -9.05 -7.42 -13.07
CA VAL A 63 -9.12 -6.92 -11.68
C VAL A 63 -8.06 -5.85 -11.46
N VAL A 64 -6.84 -6.05 -11.98
CA VAL A 64 -5.74 -5.08 -11.88
C VAL A 64 -6.11 -3.76 -12.54
N LEU A 65 -6.72 -3.80 -13.74
CA LEU A 65 -7.21 -2.61 -14.43
C LEU A 65 -8.30 -1.90 -13.62
N VAL A 66 -9.32 -2.61 -13.12
CA VAL A 66 -10.34 -2.01 -12.24
C VAL A 66 -9.73 -1.36 -11.00
N PHE A 67 -8.72 -1.99 -10.39
CA PHE A 67 -8.00 -1.45 -9.23
C PHE A 67 -7.18 -0.20 -9.54
N LEU A 68 -6.80 0.04 -10.81
CA LEU A 68 -6.21 1.31 -11.26
C LEU A 68 -7.28 2.38 -11.57
N PHE A 69 -8.48 1.99 -12.02
CA PHE A 69 -9.55 2.95 -12.31
C PHE A 69 -10.26 3.50 -11.05
N ILE A 70 -10.32 2.77 -9.94
CA ILE A 70 -11.10 3.19 -8.75
C ILE A 70 -10.71 4.59 -8.21
N PRO A 71 -9.41 4.97 -8.05
CA PRO A 71 -9.08 6.31 -7.55
C PRO A 71 -9.50 7.47 -8.46
N LEU A 72 -9.82 7.21 -9.73
CA LEU A 72 -10.32 8.22 -10.67
C LEU A 72 -11.79 8.58 -10.42
N THR A 73 -12.56 7.75 -9.72
CA THR A 73 -13.98 8.01 -9.40
C THR A 73 -14.20 8.63 -8.02
N LEU A 74 -13.12 9.04 -7.34
CA LEU A 74 -13.15 9.61 -5.98
C LEU A 74 -12.88 11.12 -6.00
N THR A 75 -13.43 11.86 -5.03
CA THR A 75 -13.28 13.33 -4.91
C THR A 75 -12.42 13.72 -3.71
N SER A 76 -12.77 13.18 -2.53
CA SER A 76 -12.04 13.33 -1.26
C SER A 76 -10.56 13.01 -1.41
N VAL A 77 -9.69 13.89 -0.90
CA VAL A 77 -8.24 13.70 -0.98
C VAL A 77 -7.80 12.51 -0.15
N HIS A 78 -8.40 12.29 1.03
CA HIS A 78 -8.09 11.12 1.86
C HIS A 78 -8.56 9.81 1.22
N MET A 79 -9.72 9.79 0.56
CA MET A 79 -10.19 8.60 -0.16
C MET A 79 -9.34 8.32 -1.41
N ILE A 80 -8.95 9.34 -2.18
CA ILE A 80 -8.02 9.19 -3.30
C ILE A 80 -6.71 8.56 -2.80
N GLY A 81 -6.08 9.15 -1.77
CA GLY A 81 -4.82 8.64 -1.22
C GLY A 81 -4.93 7.19 -0.70
N ALA A 82 -5.99 6.90 0.05
CA ALA A 82 -6.26 5.57 0.60
C ALA A 82 -6.39 4.51 -0.50
N PHE A 83 -7.26 4.71 -1.49
CA PHE A 83 -7.49 3.74 -2.55
C PHE A 83 -6.29 3.61 -3.50
N SER A 84 -5.59 4.71 -3.78
CA SER A 84 -4.38 4.69 -4.61
C SER A 84 -3.26 3.85 -3.97
N PHE A 85 -3.05 4.01 -2.65
CA PHE A 85 -2.05 3.25 -1.93
C PHE A 85 -2.48 1.79 -1.69
N TYR A 86 -3.67 1.57 -1.13
CA TYR A 86 -4.13 0.23 -0.74
C TYR A 86 -4.55 -0.64 -1.93
N ILE A 87 -5.31 -0.10 -2.88
CA ILE A 87 -5.91 -0.88 -3.98
C ILE A 87 -5.03 -0.83 -5.22
N SER A 88 -4.72 0.36 -5.72
CA SER A 88 -3.97 0.53 -6.98
C SER A 88 -2.50 0.10 -6.87
N TRP A 89 -1.88 0.23 -5.69
CA TRP A 89 -0.52 -0.25 -5.43
C TRP A 89 -0.48 -1.59 -4.68
N LEU A 90 -0.80 -1.62 -3.38
CA LEU A 90 -0.54 -2.81 -2.55
C LEU A 90 -1.31 -4.05 -3.04
N ALA A 91 -2.62 -3.93 -3.26
CA ALA A 91 -3.44 -5.07 -3.69
C ALA A 91 -3.04 -5.59 -5.08
N ASN A 92 -2.76 -4.69 -6.03
CA ASN A 92 -2.24 -5.06 -7.35
C ASN A 92 -0.93 -5.83 -7.27
N PHE A 93 0.06 -5.35 -6.51
CA PHE A 93 1.35 -6.04 -6.38
C PHE A 93 1.19 -7.39 -5.65
N LYS A 94 0.30 -7.48 -4.65
CA LYS A 94 -0.02 -8.74 -3.97
C LYS A 94 -0.70 -9.75 -4.89
N LEU A 95 -1.64 -9.32 -5.74
CA LEU A 95 -2.28 -10.15 -6.76
C LEU A 95 -1.27 -10.63 -7.83
N ILE A 96 -0.36 -9.75 -8.27
CA ILE A 96 0.73 -10.12 -9.18
C ILE A 96 1.63 -11.18 -8.55
N LEU A 97 2.03 -11.04 -7.28
CA LEU A 97 2.79 -12.08 -6.57
C LEU A 97 2.03 -13.42 -6.48
N PHE A 98 0.71 -13.38 -6.21
CA PHE A 98 -0.16 -14.56 -6.21
C PHE A 98 -0.26 -15.26 -7.58
N ALA A 99 -0.16 -14.52 -8.68
CA ALA A 99 -0.07 -15.11 -10.02
C ALA A 99 1.13 -16.08 -10.16
N PHE A 100 2.23 -15.79 -9.46
CA PHE A 100 3.48 -16.56 -9.47
C PHE A 100 3.73 -17.38 -8.19
N GLU A 101 2.71 -17.61 -7.36
CA GLU A 101 2.79 -18.38 -6.09
C GLU A 101 3.79 -17.80 -5.07
N LYS A 102 3.87 -16.46 -5.01
CA LYS A 102 4.65 -15.69 -4.05
C LYS A 102 3.76 -14.83 -3.15
N GLY A 103 4.36 -14.24 -2.12
CA GLY A 103 3.71 -13.25 -1.24
C GLY A 103 2.62 -13.83 -0.31
N PRO A 104 2.02 -12.98 0.55
CA PRO A 104 1.16 -13.42 1.65
C PRO A 104 -0.20 -13.99 1.23
N LEU A 105 -0.58 -13.87 -0.06
CA LEU A 105 -1.79 -14.46 -0.63
C LEU A 105 -1.63 -15.93 -1.07
N SER A 106 -0.41 -16.44 -1.12
CA SER A 106 -0.12 -17.81 -1.61
C SER A 106 -0.17 -18.88 -0.50
N THR A 107 -0.63 -18.54 0.71
CA THR A 107 -0.76 -19.45 1.85
C THR A 107 -1.93 -20.44 1.64
N PRO A 108 -1.72 -21.77 1.73
CA PRO A 108 -2.68 -22.79 1.27
C PRO A 108 -3.97 -22.93 2.09
N SER A 109 -4.11 -22.25 3.24
CA SER A 109 -5.25 -22.35 4.16
C SER A 109 -6.04 -21.04 4.34
N ILE A 110 -5.91 -20.09 3.41
CA ILE A 110 -6.53 -18.76 3.55
C ILE A 110 -8.03 -18.73 3.22
N THR A 111 -8.87 -18.29 4.18
CA THR A 111 -10.32 -18.08 3.98
C THR A 111 -10.58 -16.93 2.98
N LEU A 112 -11.78 -16.86 2.38
CA LEU A 112 -12.08 -15.81 1.39
C LEU A 112 -12.02 -14.39 2.00
N LEU A 113 -12.57 -14.21 3.20
CA LEU A 113 -12.49 -12.93 3.92
C LEU A 113 -11.04 -12.54 4.22
N ARG A 114 -10.22 -13.50 4.72
CA ARG A 114 -8.80 -13.25 4.99
C ARG A 114 -8.01 -12.97 3.72
N PHE A 115 -8.32 -13.63 2.60
CA PHE A 115 -7.70 -13.36 1.30
C PHE A 115 -7.97 -11.92 0.82
N LEU A 116 -9.23 -11.49 0.86
CA LEU A 116 -9.60 -10.13 0.46
C LEU A 116 -8.97 -9.07 1.39
N ALA A 117 -8.99 -9.30 2.69
CA ALA A 117 -8.37 -8.40 3.66
C ALA A 117 -6.84 -8.32 3.49
N VAL A 118 -6.16 -9.46 3.31
CA VAL A 118 -4.70 -9.50 3.07
C VAL A 118 -4.34 -8.89 1.72
N ALA A 119 -5.20 -8.97 0.71
CA ALA A 119 -4.98 -8.32 -0.58
C ALA A 119 -5.09 -6.79 -0.43
N CYS A 120 -6.20 -6.28 0.09
CA CYS A 120 -6.49 -4.85 0.10
C CYS A 120 -5.72 -4.06 1.16
N PHE A 121 -5.36 -4.65 2.31
CA PHE A 121 -4.80 -3.90 3.45
C PHE A 121 -3.30 -4.19 3.68
N PRO A 122 -2.58 -3.33 4.44
CA PRO A 122 -1.17 -3.50 4.79
C PRO A 122 -0.95 -4.63 5.82
N ILE A 123 -1.24 -5.87 5.41
CA ILE A 123 -1.23 -7.08 6.25
C ILE A 123 -0.34 -8.16 5.64
N ASP A 124 0.42 -8.86 6.50
CA ASP A 124 1.17 -10.08 6.18
C ASP A 124 0.63 -11.27 6.97
N VAL A 125 0.48 -12.42 6.31
CA VAL A 125 -0.06 -13.65 6.94
C VAL A 125 0.99 -14.38 7.78
N THR A 126 2.28 -14.16 7.54
CA THR A 126 3.41 -14.78 8.26
C THR A 126 3.54 -14.35 9.73
N GLN A 127 2.67 -13.46 10.21
CA GLN A 127 2.63 -12.99 11.60
C GLN A 127 1.44 -13.60 12.38
N SER A 128 0.66 -14.47 11.72
CA SER A 128 -0.55 -15.12 12.24
C SER A 128 -0.37 -15.97 13.50
N ASP A 129 0.85 -16.38 13.81
CA ASP A 129 1.12 -17.33 14.91
C ASP A 129 1.26 -16.63 16.26
N LYS A 130 1.34 -15.29 16.27
CA LYS A 130 1.08 -14.47 17.46
C LYS A 130 -0.43 -14.30 17.63
N GLY A 131 -1.00 -15.03 18.58
CA GLY A 131 -2.40 -14.83 18.99
C GLY A 131 -2.63 -13.38 19.48
N PHE A 132 -3.78 -12.80 19.10
CA PHE A 132 -4.11 -11.39 19.37
C PHE A 132 -3.90 -10.98 20.83
N SER A 133 -2.87 -10.17 21.09
CA SER A 133 -2.65 -9.56 22.40
C SER A 133 -3.58 -8.35 22.62
N LYS A 134 -3.89 -8.01 23.88
CA LYS A 134 -4.64 -6.77 24.15
C LYS A 134 -3.76 -5.56 23.77
N PRO A 135 -4.32 -4.51 23.12
CA PRO A 135 -3.55 -3.35 22.73
C PRO A 135 -2.83 -2.73 23.94
N ASN A 136 -1.52 -2.62 23.85
CA ASN A 136 -0.68 -2.20 24.97
C ASN A 136 -0.97 -0.73 25.32
N LYS A 137 -1.07 -0.40 26.61
CA LYS A 137 -1.39 0.98 27.06
C LYS A 137 -0.38 2.00 26.52
N THR A 138 0.87 1.59 26.36
CA THR A 138 1.95 2.40 25.77
C THR A 138 1.65 2.78 24.31
N SER A 139 1.19 1.86 23.46
CA SER A 139 0.92 2.18 22.05
C SER A 139 -0.27 3.10 21.87
N LEU A 140 -1.34 2.91 22.67
CA LEU A 140 -2.48 3.83 22.69
C LEU A 140 -2.07 5.25 23.11
N PHE A 141 -1.19 5.39 24.11
CA PHE A 141 -0.64 6.69 24.49
C PHE A 141 0.22 7.30 23.37
N THR A 142 1.10 6.52 22.74
CA THR A 142 1.95 6.99 21.63
C THR A 142 1.15 7.46 20.41
N TYR A 143 0.09 6.77 20.01
CA TYR A 143 -0.77 7.25 18.92
C TYR A 143 -1.66 8.42 19.35
N GLY A 144 -2.11 8.47 20.61
CA GLY A 144 -2.83 9.62 21.17
C GLY A 144 -2.00 10.91 21.19
N THR A 145 -0.74 10.84 21.61
CA THR A 145 0.17 12.00 21.57
C THR A 145 0.51 12.42 20.15
N LYS A 146 0.73 11.47 19.22
CA LYS A 146 0.90 11.77 17.79
C LYS A 146 -0.33 12.45 17.18
N GLY A 147 -1.55 12.04 17.55
CA GLY A 147 -2.79 12.70 17.15
C GLY A 147 -2.93 14.13 17.69
N LEU A 148 -2.54 14.36 18.95
CA LEU A 148 -2.51 15.70 19.54
C LEU A 148 -1.48 16.62 18.86
N VAL A 149 -0.26 16.11 18.59
CA VAL A 149 0.77 16.86 17.85
C VAL A 149 0.29 17.18 16.44
N LEU A 150 -0.35 16.24 15.73
CA LEU A 150 -0.94 16.50 14.41
C LEU A 150 -1.98 17.63 14.47
N ALA A 151 -2.89 17.62 15.44
CA ALA A 151 -3.90 18.66 15.61
C ALA A 151 -3.26 20.05 15.88
N ILE A 152 -2.23 20.11 16.73
CA ILE A 152 -1.46 21.33 16.99
C ILE A 152 -0.75 21.82 15.72
N CYS A 153 -0.09 20.93 14.97
CA CYS A 153 0.58 21.29 13.71
C CYS A 153 -0.40 21.77 12.65
N LEU A 154 -1.56 21.12 12.48
CA LEU A 154 -2.63 21.56 11.57
C LEU A 154 -3.15 22.96 11.94
N HIS A 155 -3.40 23.22 13.22
CA HIS A 155 -3.85 24.53 13.69
C HIS A 155 -2.78 25.62 13.46
N LEU A 156 -1.53 25.38 13.85
CA LEU A 156 -0.42 26.31 13.62
C LEU A 156 -0.19 26.58 12.13
N TYR A 157 -0.27 25.56 11.28
CA TYR A 157 -0.10 25.72 9.85
C TYR A 157 -1.29 26.48 9.22
N HIS A 158 -2.53 26.18 9.62
CA HIS A 158 -3.70 26.85 9.06
C HIS A 158 -3.74 28.35 9.39
N HIS A 159 -3.41 28.73 10.63
CA HIS A 159 -3.49 30.14 11.05
C HIS A 159 -2.20 30.95 10.84
N HIS A 160 -1.02 30.32 10.81
CA HIS A 160 0.26 31.02 10.85
C HIS A 160 1.26 30.62 9.74
N LYS A 161 0.85 29.91 8.67
CA LYS A 161 1.76 29.57 7.55
C LYS A 161 2.39 30.79 6.86
N GLU A 162 1.73 31.95 6.94
CA GLU A 162 2.17 33.21 6.30
C GLU A 162 3.01 34.09 7.25
N ASP A 163 2.82 33.96 8.57
CA ASP A 163 3.60 34.69 9.59
C ASP A 163 5.03 34.16 9.78
N VAL A 164 5.29 32.92 9.35
CA VAL A 164 6.53 32.19 9.62
C VAL A 164 7.43 32.08 8.39
N HIS A 165 8.75 32.00 8.62
CA HIS A 165 9.71 31.79 7.54
C HIS A 165 9.36 30.53 6.73
N PRO A 166 9.33 30.56 5.37
CA PRO A 166 8.78 29.47 4.55
C PRO A 166 9.39 28.07 4.80
N MET A 167 10.69 28.00 5.13
CA MET A 167 11.34 26.73 5.49
C MET A 167 10.76 26.10 6.78
N MET A 168 10.28 26.92 7.73
CA MET A 168 9.63 26.43 8.95
C MET A 168 8.21 25.94 8.66
N ALA A 169 7.44 26.67 7.83
CA ALA A 169 6.15 26.20 7.33
C ALA A 169 6.28 24.85 6.61
N TRP A 170 7.30 24.70 5.74
CA TRP A 170 7.62 23.43 5.09
C TRP A 170 7.92 22.29 6.08
N CYS A 171 8.78 22.53 7.07
CA CYS A 171 9.09 21.51 8.10
C CYS A 171 7.83 21.09 8.89
N VAL A 172 6.93 22.02 9.20
CA VAL A 172 5.64 21.71 9.82
C VAL A 172 4.73 20.93 8.87
N PHE A 173 4.66 21.27 7.58
CA PHE A 173 3.88 20.52 6.60
C PHE A 173 4.41 19.09 6.39
N GLY A 174 5.73 18.90 6.28
CA GLY A 174 6.35 17.58 6.22
C GLY A 174 6.03 16.71 7.45
N LEU A 175 5.97 17.33 8.64
CA LEU A 175 5.54 16.68 9.88
C LEU A 175 4.04 16.31 9.85
N ILE A 176 3.17 17.20 9.35
CA ILE A 176 1.73 16.91 9.14
C ILE A 176 1.56 15.72 8.21
N VAL A 177 2.21 15.71 7.05
CA VAL A 177 2.12 14.60 6.07
C VAL A 177 2.61 13.28 6.67
N TYR A 178 3.74 13.30 7.39
CA TYR A 178 4.25 12.12 8.08
C TYR A 178 3.27 11.58 9.14
N LEU A 179 2.77 12.44 10.03
CA LEU A 179 1.83 12.05 11.09
C LEU A 179 0.49 11.56 10.51
N MET A 180 -0.01 12.21 9.45
CA MET A 180 -1.20 11.77 8.71
C MET A 180 -1.02 10.37 8.12
N LEU A 181 0.09 10.11 7.44
CA LEU A 181 0.38 8.81 6.85
C LEU A 181 0.55 7.71 7.92
N GLU A 182 1.26 8.00 9.01
CA GLU A 182 1.41 7.04 10.11
C GLU A 182 0.08 6.73 10.79
N LEU A 183 -0.68 7.75 11.19
CA LEU A 183 -1.96 7.58 11.91
C LEU A 183 -3.03 6.92 11.04
N PHE A 184 -3.13 7.29 9.75
CA PHE A 184 -4.07 6.68 8.81
C PHE A 184 -3.78 5.19 8.59
N VAL A 185 -2.50 4.83 8.42
CA VAL A 185 -2.07 3.44 8.24
C VAL A 185 -2.20 2.65 9.55
N ALA A 186 -1.87 3.24 10.70
CA ALA A 186 -2.04 2.61 12.01
C ALA A 186 -3.52 2.36 12.36
N LEU A 187 -4.42 3.31 12.07
CA LEU A 187 -5.86 3.16 12.24
C LEU A 187 -6.42 2.06 11.34
N SER A 188 -6.10 2.11 10.04
CA SER A 188 -6.51 1.09 9.06
C SER A 188 -6.04 -0.31 9.47
N SER A 189 -4.79 -0.43 9.93
CA SER A 189 -4.23 -1.67 10.46
C SER A 189 -4.98 -2.13 11.72
N THR A 190 -5.17 -1.26 12.70
CA THR A 190 -5.86 -1.58 13.96
C THR A 190 -7.28 -2.11 13.72
N ILE A 191 -8.04 -1.46 12.83
CA ILE A 191 -9.41 -1.88 12.47
C ILE A 191 -9.40 -3.31 11.89
N VAL A 192 -8.57 -3.60 10.90
CA VAL A 192 -8.57 -4.93 10.26
C VAL A 192 -7.90 -5.99 11.14
N GLY A 193 -6.94 -5.61 11.98
CA GLY A 193 -6.36 -6.46 13.03
C GLY A 193 -7.40 -6.91 14.07
N LEU A 194 -8.31 -6.01 14.48
CA LEU A 194 -9.47 -6.34 15.32
C LEU A 194 -10.44 -7.29 14.61
N PHE A 195 -10.82 -7.00 13.36
CA PHE A 195 -11.74 -7.85 12.58
C PHE A 195 -11.18 -9.26 12.29
N LEU A 196 -9.87 -9.38 12.02
CA LEU A 196 -9.22 -10.68 11.75
C LEU A 196 -8.70 -11.37 13.01
N LYS A 197 -8.64 -10.68 14.16
CA LYS A 197 -7.96 -11.11 15.40
C LYS A 197 -6.48 -11.44 15.16
N VAL A 198 -5.77 -10.52 14.49
CA VAL A 198 -4.34 -10.63 14.14
C VAL A 198 -3.63 -9.36 14.59
N GLU A 199 -2.47 -9.51 15.24
CA GLU A 199 -1.58 -8.39 15.56
C GLU A 199 -0.76 -8.02 14.30
N LEU A 200 -0.62 -6.73 14.02
CA LEU A 200 0.03 -6.22 12.81
C LEU A 200 1.22 -5.35 13.18
N ASP A 201 2.36 -5.57 12.51
CA ASP A 201 3.55 -4.77 12.71
C ASP A 201 3.34 -3.28 12.39
N GLN A 202 4.05 -2.45 13.15
CA GLN A 202 4.15 -1.01 12.96
C GLN A 202 4.77 -0.68 11.60
N GLN A 203 4.12 0.21 10.85
CA GLN A 203 4.50 0.52 9.46
C GLN A 203 5.50 1.69 9.33
N PHE A 204 5.75 2.43 10.41
CA PHE A 204 6.77 3.48 10.49
C PHE A 204 7.56 3.35 11.80
N ASP A 205 8.84 2.95 11.73
CA ASP A 205 9.75 2.84 12.89
C ASP A 205 10.60 4.12 13.00
N GLU A 206 10.02 5.17 13.58
CA GLU A 206 10.71 6.43 13.95
C GLU A 206 11.71 6.94 12.88
N PRO A 207 11.26 7.31 11.66
CA PRO A 207 12.15 7.59 10.52
C PRO A 207 13.14 8.74 10.74
N TYR A 208 12.84 9.67 11.65
CA TYR A 208 13.77 10.73 12.11
C TYR A 208 15.01 10.19 12.87
N LEU A 209 15.01 8.93 13.32
CA LEU A 209 16.16 8.29 13.97
C LEU A 209 17.07 7.50 13.01
N ALA A 210 16.78 7.49 11.71
CA ALA A 210 17.56 6.78 10.70
C ALA A 210 19.03 7.21 10.68
N THR A 211 19.95 6.23 10.69
CA THR A 211 21.41 6.50 10.66
C THR A 211 22.02 6.43 9.25
N SER A 212 21.26 5.99 8.25
CA SER A 212 21.65 5.90 6.84
C SER A 212 20.41 5.85 5.93
N LEU A 213 20.55 6.11 4.63
CA LEU A 213 19.43 6.01 3.67
C LEU A 213 18.92 4.57 3.56
N GLN A 214 19.82 3.59 3.71
CA GLN A 214 19.47 2.18 3.80
C GLN A 214 18.63 1.84 5.04
N ASP A 215 18.85 2.52 6.18
CA ASP A 215 18.03 2.33 7.39
C ASP A 215 16.67 3.03 7.25
N PHE A 216 16.67 4.26 6.70
CA PHE A 216 15.45 5.02 6.40
C PHE A 216 14.50 4.24 5.49
N TRP A 217 14.89 3.98 4.24
CA TRP A 217 14.03 3.33 3.24
C TRP A 217 13.86 1.82 3.46
N GLY A 218 14.81 1.16 4.13
CA GLY A 218 14.78 -0.29 4.33
C GLY A 218 14.02 -0.76 5.57
N ARG A 219 13.89 0.08 6.62
CA ARG A 219 13.36 -0.35 7.92
C ARG A 219 12.40 0.64 8.58
N ARG A 220 12.53 1.93 8.33
CA ARG A 220 11.85 2.97 9.11
C ARG A 220 10.70 3.65 8.40
N TRP A 221 10.84 3.90 7.10
CA TRP A 221 9.82 4.55 6.29
C TRP A 221 8.94 3.51 5.58
N ASN A 222 7.62 3.56 5.84
CA ASN A 222 6.58 2.77 5.18
C ASN A 222 6.98 1.30 4.90
N VAL A 223 7.14 0.53 5.97
CA VAL A 223 7.71 -0.83 5.93
C VAL A 223 6.95 -1.76 4.98
N MET A 224 5.62 -1.60 4.84
CA MET A 224 4.81 -2.32 3.85
C MET A 224 5.28 -2.12 2.41
N VAL A 225 5.74 -0.91 2.03
CA VAL A 225 6.28 -0.64 0.69
C VAL A 225 7.55 -1.45 0.44
N ASN A 226 8.47 -1.53 1.42
CA ASN A 226 9.63 -2.41 1.29
C ASN A 226 9.21 -3.89 1.23
N ARG A 227 8.28 -4.33 2.10
CA ARG A 227 7.79 -5.73 2.12
C ARG A 227 7.12 -6.16 0.82
N ILE A 228 6.46 -5.24 0.09
CA ILE A 228 5.85 -5.57 -1.20
C ILE A 228 6.84 -5.44 -2.37
N LEU A 229 7.70 -4.42 -2.39
CA LEU A 229 8.69 -4.20 -3.45
C LEU A 229 9.83 -5.23 -3.41
N HIS A 230 10.25 -5.70 -2.23
CA HIS A 230 11.36 -6.65 -2.11
C HIS A 230 11.11 -7.98 -2.85
N PRO A 231 9.98 -8.70 -2.66
CA PRO A 231 9.69 -9.95 -3.37
C PRO A 231 9.20 -9.76 -4.82
N SER A 232 8.67 -8.58 -5.18
CA SER A 232 8.10 -8.30 -6.51
C SER A 232 9.09 -7.70 -7.50
N VAL A 233 9.99 -6.83 -7.05
CA VAL A 233 10.97 -6.12 -7.88
C VAL A 233 12.40 -6.48 -7.50
N TYR A 234 12.81 -6.22 -6.25
CA TYR A 234 14.22 -6.31 -5.85
C TYR A 234 14.80 -7.71 -6.05
N GLU A 235 14.19 -8.75 -5.46
CA GLU A 235 14.75 -10.10 -5.50
C GLU A 235 14.70 -10.73 -6.91
N PRO A 236 13.60 -10.59 -7.70
CA PRO A 236 13.61 -10.97 -9.12
C PRO A 236 14.71 -10.27 -9.93
N MET A 237 14.85 -8.94 -9.79
CA MET A 237 15.87 -8.18 -10.51
C MET A 237 17.30 -8.52 -10.05
N ARG A 238 17.50 -8.79 -8.75
CA ARG A 238 18.77 -9.27 -8.20
C ARG A 238 19.14 -10.63 -8.76
N ILE A 239 18.21 -11.59 -8.80
CA ILE A 239 18.44 -12.93 -9.39
C ILE A 239 18.79 -12.83 -10.88
N LEU A 240 18.09 -12.00 -11.64
CA LEU A 240 18.42 -11.73 -13.05
C LEU A 240 19.82 -11.11 -13.18
N SER A 241 20.12 -10.10 -12.37
CA SER A 241 21.38 -9.34 -12.42
C SER A 241 22.61 -10.15 -12.02
N ILE A 242 22.47 -11.19 -11.18
CA ILE A 242 23.57 -12.13 -10.88
C ILE A 242 24.15 -12.74 -12.17
N ARG A 243 23.34 -12.96 -13.21
CA ARG A 243 23.77 -13.53 -14.49
C ARG A 243 24.53 -12.55 -15.39
N VAL A 244 24.40 -11.24 -15.14
CA VAL A 244 24.92 -10.19 -16.03
C VAL A 244 26.09 -9.43 -15.40
N VAL A 245 25.97 -9.02 -14.13
CA VAL A 245 26.99 -8.23 -13.40
C VAL A 245 27.62 -9.00 -12.23
N GLY A 246 27.27 -10.28 -12.07
CA GLY A 246 27.79 -11.14 -11.01
C GLY A 246 27.22 -10.86 -9.61
N ARG A 247 27.45 -11.80 -8.69
CA ARG A 247 26.83 -11.81 -7.34
C ARG A 247 27.18 -10.61 -6.47
N LEU A 248 28.34 -9.97 -6.68
CA LEU A 248 28.80 -8.81 -5.90
C LEU A 248 28.04 -7.52 -6.26
N TRP A 249 27.78 -7.31 -7.55
CA TRP A 249 27.20 -6.08 -8.10
C TRP A 249 25.70 -6.17 -8.36
N ALA A 250 25.12 -7.38 -8.44
CA ALA A 250 23.68 -7.60 -8.62
C ALA A 250 22.72 -6.77 -7.74
N PRO A 251 23.06 -6.37 -6.49
CA PRO A 251 22.22 -5.44 -5.73
C PRO A 251 22.06 -4.04 -6.36
N VAL A 252 23.00 -3.56 -7.17
CA VAL A 252 22.98 -2.21 -7.76
C VAL A 252 21.79 -2.01 -8.71
N PRO A 253 21.66 -2.75 -9.83
CA PRO A 253 20.48 -2.66 -10.69
C PRO A 253 19.18 -3.05 -9.97
N ALA A 254 19.25 -3.95 -8.97
CA ALA A 254 18.07 -4.30 -8.17
C ALA A 254 17.57 -3.11 -7.32
N ILE A 255 18.45 -2.35 -6.66
CA ILE A 255 18.10 -1.11 -5.95
C ILE A 255 17.51 -0.10 -6.94
N LEU A 256 18.22 0.21 -8.04
CA LEU A 256 17.78 1.21 -9.00
C LEU A 256 16.41 0.88 -9.61
N THR A 257 16.17 -0.39 -9.98
CA THR A 257 14.84 -0.81 -10.49
C THR A 257 13.77 -0.74 -9.41
N THR A 258 14.11 -1.01 -8.14
CA THR A 258 13.17 -0.90 -7.02
C THR A 258 12.75 0.54 -6.77
N PHE A 259 13.69 1.49 -6.80
CA PHE A 259 13.40 2.92 -6.69
C PHE A 259 12.66 3.46 -7.92
N LEU A 260 13.01 3.00 -9.14
CA LEU A 260 12.27 3.33 -10.37
C LEU A 260 10.78 2.91 -10.28
N VAL A 261 10.50 1.66 -9.86
CA VAL A 261 9.12 1.20 -9.69
C VAL A 261 8.41 1.94 -8.55
N SER A 262 9.10 2.27 -7.45
CA SER A 262 8.55 3.16 -6.41
C SER A 262 8.19 4.54 -6.97
N GLY A 263 9.05 5.12 -7.81
CA GLY A 263 8.80 6.40 -8.50
C GLY A 263 7.57 6.35 -9.39
N ILE A 264 7.45 5.34 -10.26
CA ILE A 264 6.26 5.12 -11.11
C ILE A 264 4.97 5.07 -10.27
N MET A 265 4.98 4.35 -9.14
CA MET A 265 3.80 4.25 -8.29
C MET A 265 3.45 5.54 -7.55
N HIS A 266 4.44 6.38 -7.20
CA HIS A 266 4.17 7.69 -6.61
C HIS A 266 3.72 8.72 -7.66
N GLU A 267 4.31 8.76 -8.86
CA GLU A 267 3.83 9.58 -9.97
C GLU A 267 2.36 9.24 -10.33
N LEU A 268 1.99 7.97 -10.27
CA LEU A 268 0.61 7.51 -10.44
C LEU A 268 -0.31 7.99 -9.30
N ILE A 269 0.17 7.99 -8.05
CA ILE A 269 -0.56 8.55 -6.90
C ILE A 269 -0.75 10.06 -7.04
N PHE A 270 0.28 10.79 -7.48
CA PHE A 270 0.18 12.24 -7.75
C PHE A 270 -0.75 12.55 -8.92
N PHE A 271 -0.69 11.80 -10.02
CA PHE A 271 -1.67 11.87 -11.11
C PHE A 271 -3.11 11.67 -10.60
N TYR A 272 -3.35 10.77 -9.64
CA TYR A 272 -4.67 10.65 -9.03
C TYR A 272 -5.02 11.86 -8.14
N PHE A 273 -4.08 12.49 -7.45
CA PHE A 273 -4.34 13.70 -6.66
C PHE A 273 -4.61 14.95 -7.51
N THR A 274 -3.78 15.22 -8.53
CA THR A 274 -3.84 16.42 -9.38
C THR A 274 -4.88 16.30 -10.49
N ARG A 275 -5.15 15.08 -10.99
CA ARG A 275 -5.84 14.80 -12.26
C ARG A 275 -5.11 15.33 -13.51
N GLU A 276 -3.85 15.74 -13.35
CA GLU A 276 -2.97 16.23 -14.40
C GLU A 276 -1.80 15.28 -14.63
N TRP A 277 -1.19 15.32 -15.83
CA TRP A 277 -0.04 14.48 -16.14
C TRP A 277 1.13 14.69 -15.15
N PRO A 278 1.87 13.62 -14.80
CA PRO A 278 3.05 13.70 -13.95
C PRO A 278 4.18 14.50 -14.63
N THR A 279 4.87 15.33 -13.84
CA THR A 279 6.01 16.15 -14.31
C THR A 279 7.32 15.38 -14.37
N GLY A 280 7.46 14.31 -13.58
CA GLY A 280 8.71 13.58 -13.41
C GLY A 280 9.56 14.03 -12.21
N GLU A 281 9.13 15.04 -11.44
CA GLU A 281 9.87 15.50 -10.25
C GLU A 281 9.92 14.43 -9.15
N VAL A 282 8.79 13.76 -8.91
CA VAL A 282 8.69 12.71 -7.89
C VAL A 282 9.44 11.45 -8.34
N MET A 283 9.44 11.15 -9.63
CA MET A 283 10.33 10.15 -10.23
C MET A 283 11.80 10.50 -10.00
N LEU A 284 12.19 11.76 -10.22
CA LEU A 284 13.57 12.24 -10.02
C LEU A 284 13.98 12.15 -8.54
N PHE A 285 13.06 12.44 -7.61
CA PHE A 285 13.27 12.22 -6.18
C PHE A 285 13.62 10.74 -5.88
N PHE A 286 12.81 9.79 -6.33
CA PHE A 286 13.11 8.36 -6.10
C PHE A 286 14.36 7.89 -6.84
N ALA A 287 14.62 8.37 -8.06
CA ALA A 287 15.85 8.07 -8.80
C ALA A 287 17.10 8.56 -8.05
N LEU A 288 17.08 9.80 -7.54
CA LEU A 288 18.16 10.39 -6.75
C LEU A 288 18.41 9.58 -5.47
N HIS A 289 17.37 9.29 -4.69
CA HIS A 289 17.49 8.46 -3.48
C HIS A 289 18.02 7.05 -3.79
N GLY A 290 17.59 6.45 -4.90
CA GLY A 290 18.09 5.15 -5.36
C GLY A 290 19.58 5.16 -5.72
N VAL A 291 20.05 6.20 -6.42
CA VAL A 291 21.47 6.40 -6.73
C VAL A 291 22.28 6.67 -5.46
N CYS A 292 21.81 7.51 -4.55
CA CYS A 292 22.48 7.78 -3.28
C CYS A 292 22.58 6.52 -2.39
N LEU A 293 21.54 5.68 -2.35
CA LEU A 293 21.57 4.40 -1.62
C LEU A 293 22.52 3.38 -2.30
N VAL A 294 22.58 3.35 -3.64
CA VAL A 294 23.62 2.59 -4.37
C VAL A 294 25.02 3.05 -3.98
N LEU A 295 25.29 4.36 -4.01
CA LEU A 295 26.59 4.93 -3.62
C LEU A 295 26.94 4.58 -2.18
N GLU A 296 25.99 4.70 -1.25
CA GLU A 296 26.15 4.29 0.15
C GLU A 296 26.54 2.81 0.27
N VAL A 297 25.86 1.91 -0.46
CA VAL A 297 26.16 0.46 -0.49
C VAL A 297 27.52 0.16 -1.14
N VAL A 298 27.92 0.90 -2.18
CA VAL A 298 29.22 0.74 -2.85
C VAL A 298 30.35 1.24 -1.94
N ILE A 299 30.20 2.40 -1.30
CA ILE A 299 31.17 2.94 -0.33
C ILE A 299 31.34 1.98 0.86
N LYS A 300 30.24 1.52 1.47
CA LYS A 300 30.24 0.52 2.56
C LYS A 300 30.95 -0.79 2.17
N LYS A 301 30.90 -1.20 0.90
CA LYS A 301 31.63 -2.39 0.39
C LYS A 301 33.11 -2.09 0.11
N ALA A 302 33.41 -0.94 -0.49
CA ALA A 302 34.74 -0.59 -0.98
C ALA A 302 35.72 -0.29 0.17
N THR A 303 35.29 0.46 1.18
CA THR A 303 36.15 0.83 2.32
C THR A 303 36.47 -0.34 3.24
N ARG A 304 35.63 -1.40 3.26
CA ARG A 304 35.67 -2.56 4.17
C ARG A 304 35.70 -2.23 5.68
N TYR A 305 35.59 -0.96 6.08
CA TYR A 305 35.98 -0.51 7.42
C TYR A 305 34.80 0.04 8.21
N LYS A 306 34.81 -0.14 9.54
CA LYS A 306 33.76 0.31 10.47
C LYS A 306 33.79 1.81 10.77
N TRP A 307 33.99 2.65 9.76
CA TRP A 307 33.71 4.10 9.88
C TRP A 307 32.21 4.35 9.85
N SER A 308 31.54 3.97 10.94
CA SER A 308 30.23 4.51 11.27
C SER A 308 30.43 5.97 11.66
N LEU A 309 29.81 6.89 10.93
CA LEU A 309 29.57 8.23 11.46
C LEU A 309 28.86 8.09 12.82
N PRO A 310 29.19 8.91 13.84
CA PRO A 310 28.46 8.91 15.09
C PRO A 310 26.97 9.15 14.84
N ASN A 311 26.08 8.43 15.53
CA ASN A 311 24.62 8.53 15.30
C ASN A 311 24.10 9.97 15.38
N GLN A 312 24.71 10.81 16.24
CA GLN A 312 24.35 12.22 16.42
C GLN A 312 24.69 13.11 15.22
N LEU A 313 25.60 12.69 14.34
CA LEU A 313 25.93 13.37 13.08
C LEU A 313 25.21 12.72 11.88
N SER A 314 25.12 11.38 11.87
CA SER A 314 24.49 10.64 10.78
C SER A 314 22.97 10.88 10.70
N ARG A 315 22.27 10.99 11.84
CA ARG A 315 20.83 11.28 11.90
C ARG A 315 20.43 12.63 11.29
N PRO A 316 20.96 13.78 11.77
CA PRO A 316 20.61 15.07 11.19
C PRO A 316 21.06 15.18 9.72
N LEU A 317 22.15 14.53 9.31
CA LEU A 317 22.57 14.49 7.91
C LEU A 317 21.56 13.77 7.03
N VAL A 318 21.11 12.57 7.43
CA VAL A 318 20.09 11.80 6.69
C VAL A 318 18.74 12.54 6.67
N LEU A 319 18.31 13.07 7.82
CA LEU A 319 17.05 13.82 7.92
C LEU A 319 17.09 15.10 7.08
N THR A 320 18.18 15.86 7.12
CA THR A 320 18.35 17.06 6.29
C THR A 320 18.38 16.73 4.81
N PHE A 321 19.06 15.65 4.40
CA PHE A 321 19.06 15.20 3.01
C PHE A 321 17.65 14.83 2.53
N VAL A 322 16.89 14.06 3.32
CA VAL A 322 15.50 13.70 3.00
C VAL A 322 14.60 14.95 2.93
N LEU A 323 14.68 15.86 3.91
CA LEU A 323 13.85 17.07 3.94
C LEU A 323 14.19 18.05 2.81
N ALA A 324 15.47 18.22 2.47
CA ALA A 324 15.91 19.11 1.39
C ALA A 324 15.58 18.55 -0.01
N THR A 325 15.75 17.24 -0.23
CA THR A 325 15.34 16.61 -1.50
C THR A 325 13.82 16.59 -1.65
N SER A 326 13.07 16.41 -0.55
CA SER A 326 11.60 16.51 -0.57
C SER A 326 11.12 17.96 -0.80
N TYR A 327 11.81 18.96 -0.23
CA TYR A 327 11.53 20.37 -0.49
C TYR A 327 11.70 20.72 -1.97
N TRP A 328 12.74 20.18 -2.61
CA TRP A 328 13.05 20.48 -4.01
C TRP A 328 12.15 19.73 -5.01
N LEU A 329 11.86 18.44 -4.78
CA LEU A 329 11.31 17.53 -5.80
C LEU A 329 9.96 16.89 -5.43
N PHE A 330 9.35 17.29 -4.30
CA PHE A 330 8.12 16.69 -3.78
C PHE A 330 7.12 17.75 -3.31
N LEU A 331 7.59 18.89 -2.78
CA LEU A 331 6.76 20.06 -2.46
C LEU A 331 6.01 20.65 -3.68
N PRO A 332 6.59 20.81 -4.88
CA PRO A 332 5.87 21.44 -5.99
C PRO A 332 4.61 20.65 -6.37
N GLU A 333 4.72 19.33 -6.44
CA GLU A 333 3.58 18.43 -6.68
C GLU A 333 2.55 18.40 -5.54
N LEU A 334 3.00 18.44 -4.27
CA LEU A 334 2.10 18.59 -3.12
C LEU A 334 1.34 19.93 -3.11
N SER A 335 1.96 20.97 -3.66
CA SER A 335 1.35 22.30 -3.83
C SER A 335 0.38 22.29 -5.01
N ARG A 336 0.76 21.68 -6.14
CA ARG A 336 -0.07 21.56 -7.36
C ARG A 336 -1.43 20.92 -7.10
N CYS A 337 -1.51 19.96 -6.18
CA CYS A 337 -2.79 19.31 -5.84
C CYS A 337 -3.60 19.99 -4.72
N ASN A 338 -3.14 21.12 -4.15
CA ASN A 338 -3.72 21.81 -2.99
C ASN A 338 -4.04 20.84 -1.83
N MET A 339 -3.06 20.01 -1.45
CA MET A 339 -3.21 18.87 -0.54
C MET A 339 -3.87 19.24 0.81
N ILE A 340 -3.52 20.40 1.36
CA ILE A 340 -3.85 20.80 2.73
C ILE A 340 -5.26 21.39 2.77
N GLU A 341 -5.55 22.30 1.84
CA GLU A 341 -6.84 22.94 1.67
C GLU A 341 -7.93 21.88 1.41
N ARG A 342 -7.67 20.90 0.54
CA ARG A 342 -8.58 19.75 0.31
C ARG A 342 -8.70 18.78 1.49
N ALA A 343 -7.70 18.69 2.35
CA ALA A 343 -7.80 17.91 3.59
C ALA A 343 -8.72 18.62 4.59
N PHE A 344 -8.66 19.95 4.68
CA PHE A 344 -9.61 20.74 5.45
C PHE A 344 -11.05 20.65 4.90
N GLU A 345 -11.24 20.66 3.57
CA GLU A 345 -12.54 20.37 2.94
C GLU A 345 -13.10 18.99 3.37
N ASP A 346 -12.29 17.94 3.30
CA ASP A 346 -12.65 16.59 3.79
C ASP A 346 -13.03 16.61 5.29
N TYR A 347 -12.30 17.34 6.14
CA TYR A 347 -12.61 17.44 7.58
C TYR A 347 -13.90 18.21 7.87
N VAL A 348 -14.18 19.30 7.14
CA VAL A 348 -15.44 20.06 7.27
C VAL A 348 -16.62 19.17 6.90
N ALA A 349 -16.58 18.50 5.75
CA ALA A 349 -17.65 17.60 5.31
C ALA A 349 -17.90 16.44 6.30
N VAL A 350 -16.85 15.88 6.91
CA VAL A 350 -16.98 14.86 7.98
C VAL A 350 -17.58 15.44 9.26
N SER A 351 -17.23 16.68 9.62
CA SER A 351 -17.78 17.38 10.79
C SER A 351 -19.26 17.73 10.64
N GLU A 352 -19.68 18.18 9.45
CA GLU A 352 -21.07 18.44 9.09
C GLU A 352 -21.89 17.14 9.14
N LEU A 353 -21.41 16.08 8.49
CA LEU A 353 -22.07 14.76 8.50
C LEU A 353 -22.22 14.21 9.93
N ALA A 354 -21.19 14.32 10.76
CA ALA A 354 -21.26 13.89 12.16
C ALA A 354 -22.26 14.74 12.97
N THR A 355 -22.31 16.05 12.72
CA THR A 355 -23.24 16.98 13.37
C THR A 355 -24.69 16.65 12.99
N ASP A 356 -24.97 16.38 11.72
CA ASP A 356 -26.32 16.07 11.26
C ASP A 356 -26.79 14.66 11.67
N VAL A 357 -25.89 13.68 11.78
CA VAL A 357 -26.17 12.40 12.45
C VAL A 357 -26.56 12.62 13.92
N VAL A 358 -25.81 13.45 14.66
CA VAL A 358 -26.14 13.79 16.06
C VAL A 358 -27.45 14.57 16.17
N ARG A 359 -27.79 15.44 15.21
CA ARG A 359 -29.07 16.19 15.17
C ARG A 359 -30.29 15.35 14.77
N THR A 360 -30.12 14.27 13.99
CA THR A 360 -31.20 13.40 13.52
C THR A 360 -31.46 12.20 14.44
N THR A 361 -30.44 11.75 15.18
CA THR A 361 -30.56 10.68 16.20
C THR A 361 -31.68 10.88 17.26
N PRO A 362 -32.03 12.10 17.73
CA PRO A 362 -33.08 12.31 18.74
C PRO A 362 -34.50 11.88 18.31
N VAL A 363 -34.71 11.58 17.03
CA VAL A 363 -36.01 11.15 16.46
C VAL A 363 -36.18 9.62 16.50
N PHE A 364 -35.09 8.85 16.64
CA PHE A 364 -35.11 7.37 16.63
C PHE A 364 -35.13 6.71 18.03
N PHE A 365 -35.11 7.48 19.10
CA PHE A 365 -35.11 7.01 20.50
C PHE A 365 -36.25 7.62 21.33
N LYS A 366 -37.45 7.71 20.75
CA LYS A 366 -38.63 8.31 21.39
C LYS A 366 -39.92 7.59 21.03
#